data_AF-A0A2E6VG62-F1
#
_entry.id   AF-A0A2E6VG62-F1
#
_cell.length_a   1.000
_cell.length_b   1.000
_cell.length_c   1.000
_cell.angle_alpha   90.00
_cell.angle_beta   90.00
_cell.angle_gamma   90.00
#
_symmetry.space_group_name_H-M   'P 1'
#
loop_
_entity.id
_entity.type
_entity.pdbx_description
1 polymer ?
#
loop_
_entity_poly.entity_id
_entity_poly.type
_entity_poly.pdbx_seq_one_letter_code
_entity_poly.pdbx_strand_id
1 'polypeptide(L)' 'FLSKFTNDYKWAHIDIAATASYSTPVKAGTGRPVPLISQLLLSKKLK' A
#
# COMPACT_ATOMS: atom_id res chain seq x y z
N PHE A 1 -14.43 5.06 -7.13
CA PHE A 1 -14.28 6.53 -7.01
C PHE A 1 -12.90 6.96 -7.51
N LEU A 2 -11.82 6.54 -6.85
CA LEU A 2 -10.45 6.96 -7.18
C LEU A 2 -10.03 6.70 -8.63
N SER A 3 -10.38 5.54 -9.21
CA SER A 3 -10.02 5.19 -10.59
C SER A 3 -10.58 6.14 -11.67
N LYS A 4 -11.63 6.92 -11.36
CA LYS A 4 -12.19 7.89 -12.31
C LYS A 4 -11.22 9.03 -12.64
N PHE A 5 -10.19 9.23 -11.82
CA PHE A 5 -9.25 10.36 -11.90
C PHE A 5 -7.84 9.94 -12.31
N THR A 6 -7.64 8.70 -12.76
CA THR A 6 -6.30 8.14 -13.00
C THR A 6 -6.13 7.56 -14.41
N ASN A 7 -6.95 8.00 -15.37
CA ASN A 7 -6.97 7.44 -16.72
C ASN A 7 -5.66 7.67 -17.49
N ASP A 8 -4.95 8.76 -17.22
CA ASP A 8 -3.74 9.15 -17.96
C ASP A 8 -2.45 8.55 -17.38
N TYR A 9 -2.55 7.74 -16.31
CA TYR A 9 -1.39 7.25 -15.56
C TYR A 9 -1.48 5.74 -15.31
N LYS A 10 -0.32 5.07 -15.31
CA LYS A 10 -0.22 3.73 -14.73
C LYS A 10 -0.40 3.84 -13.23
N TRP A 11 -1.55 3.41 -12.73
CA TRP A 11 -1.96 3.64 -11.36
C TRP A 11 -2.46 2.37 -10.67
N ALA A 12 -2.23 2.29 -9.36
CA ALA A 12 -2.76 1.25 -8.49
C ALA A 12 -3.16 1.85 -7.14
N HIS A 13 -4.17 1.26 -6.50
CA HIS A 13 -4.60 1.59 -5.15
C HIS A 13 -4.34 0.41 -4.21
N ILE A 14 -3.76 0.70 -3.05
CA ILE A 14 -3.51 -0.27 -2.01
C ILE A 14 -4.21 0.24 -0.75
N ASP A 15 -5.36 -0.36 -0.42
CA ASP A 15 -6.07 -0.08 0.82
C ASP A 15 -5.44 -0.85 1.97
N ILE A 16 -5.02 -0.14 3.02
CA ILE A 16 -4.36 -0.71 4.19
C ILE A 16 -5.16 -0.53 5.48
N ALA A 17 -6.43 -0.12 5.42
CA ALA A 17 -7.22 0.23 6.60
C ALA A 17 -7.18 -0.83 7.72
N ALA A 18 -7.28 -2.11 7.37
CA ALA A 18 -7.23 -3.23 8.32
C ALA A 18 -5.82 -3.72 8.64
N THR A 19 -4.83 -3.40 7.81
CA THR A 19 -3.49 -3.99 7.88
C THR A 19 -2.43 -3.05 8.45
N ALA A 20 -2.73 -1.76 8.52
CA ALA A 20 -1.80 -0.72 8.98
C ALA A 20 -1.55 -0.76 10.50
N SER A 21 -2.47 -1.32 11.29
CA SER A 21 -2.39 -1.36 12.74
C SER A 21 -2.85 -2.69 13.31
N TYR A 22 -2.33 -3.05 14.48
CA TYR A 22 -2.87 -4.15 15.26
C TYR A 22 -4.22 -3.75 15.86
N SER A 23 -5.15 -4.69 15.92
CA SER A 23 -6.30 -4.57 16.82
C SER A 23 -5.80 -4.66 18.27
N THR A 24 -6.61 -4.17 19.21
CA THR A 24 -6.35 -4.25 20.66
C THR A 24 -5.81 -5.62 21.09
N PRO A 25 -4.90 -5.71 22.08
CA PRO A 25 -4.63 -4.71 23.13
C PRO A 25 -3.49 -3.73 22.82
N VAL A 26 -2.68 -3.99 21.78
CA VAL A 26 -1.52 -3.16 21.46
C VAL A 26 -1.88 -2.16 20.36
N LYS A 27 -2.09 -0.89 20.72
CA LYS A 27 -2.27 0.20 19.75
C LYS A 27 -0.92 0.58 19.12
N ALA A 28 -0.51 -0.18 18.11
CA ALA A 28 0.71 0.07 17.36
C ALA A 28 0.49 -0.11 15.85
N GLY A 29 1.32 0.58 15.07
CA GLY A 29 1.41 0.36 13.62
C GLY A 29 2.15 -0.94 13.30
N THR A 30 1.77 -1.60 12.22
CA THR A 30 2.41 -2.85 11.77
C THR A 30 3.63 -2.61 10.89
N GLY A 31 3.83 -1.37 10.41
CA GLY A 31 4.82 -1.04 9.38
C GLY A 31 4.41 -1.46 7.96
N ARG A 32 3.23 -2.06 7.78
CA ARG A 32 2.71 -2.37 6.44
C ARG A 32 2.17 -1.10 5.78
N PRO A 33 2.38 -0.90 4.46
CA PRO A 33 2.91 -1.86 3.49
C PRO A 33 4.39 -1.63 3.14
N VAL A 34 5.22 -1.08 4.04
CA VAL A 34 6.62 -0.69 3.72
C VAL A 34 7.39 -1.81 3.04
N PRO A 35 7.44 -3.06 3.54
CA PRO A 35 8.19 -4.13 2.88
C PRO A 35 7.68 -4.45 1.46
N LEU A 36 6.37 -4.35 1.24
CA LEU A 36 5.76 -4.60 -0.07
C LEU A 36 6.19 -3.53 -1.09
N ILE A 37 6.16 -2.25 -0.69
CA ILE A 37 6.59 -1.15 -1.56
C ILE A 37 8.10 -1.22 -1.81
N SER A 38 8.90 -1.49 -0.78
CA SER A 38 10.35 -1.67 -0.91
C SER A 38 10.68 -2.79 -1.91
N GLN A 39 10.03 -3.95 -1.80
CA GLN A 39 10.25 -5.06 -2.72
C GLN A 39 9.80 -4.72 -4.15
N LEU A 40 8.70 -3.99 -4.31
CA LEU A 40 8.20 -3.56 -5.61
C LEU A 40 9.21 -2.66 -6.34
N LEU A 41 9.84 -1.72 -5.62
CA LEU A 41 10.89 -0.85 -6.15
C LEU A 41 12.17 -1.63 -6.46
N LEU A 42 12.65 -2.45 -5.52
CA LEU A 42 13.89 -3.23 -5.67
C LEU A 42 13.81 -4.26 -6.80
N SER A 43 12.64 -4.89 -6.98
CA SER A 43 12.43 -5.89 -8.03
C SER A 43 12.37 -5.30 -9.44
N LYS A 44 12.35 -3.96 -9.59
CA LYS A 44 12.18 -3.26 -10.88
C LYS A 44 10.99 -3.77 -11.69
N LYS A 45 9.96 -4.29 -11.01
CA LYS A 45 8.74 -4.82 -11.64
C LYS A 45 7.79 -3.71 -12.10
N LEU A 46 8.01 -2.48 -11.64
CA LEU A 46 7.33 -1.31 -12.17
C LEU A 46 8.04 -0.85 -13.45
N LYS A 47 7.31 -0.88 -14.57
CA LYS A 47 7.76 -0.46 -15.90
C LYS A 47 7.13 0.86 -16.30
#